data_AF-A0A7S3E4B1-F1
#
_entry.id   AF-A0A7S3E4B1-F1
#
_cell.length_a   1.000
_cell.length_b   1.000
_cell.length_c   1.000
_cell.angle_alpha   90.00
_cell.angle_beta   90.00
_cell.angle_gamma   90.00
#
_symmetry.space_group_name_H-M   'P 1'
#
loop_
_entity.id
_entity.type
_entity.pdbx_description
1 polymer ?
#
loop_
_entity_poly.entity_id
_entity_poly.type
_entity_poly.pdbx_seq_one_letter_code
_entity_poly.pdbx_strand_id
1 'polypeptide(L)'
;FFITMALRRTVVSRVPQHQVDAFAAGRYQGNPAAVVLLPPRPTWPVDSVLQAIAVENNLSETAYVLSPDQGGAQPWRLRWFTPGGEVDLCGHATLATAHVVFTKCPSMAAANDITFETKSGLLFVARSATQVVESHEEELPRSYCMTFPAVASEEDVPAEVVQEAKDVFGALGSDQVVRAFRGCCSEPDLMLEFKDWRAVAEAKPDIARCEKLLVGGNFRGLIITAWVGGSSSSSSKTYLSCYKME
;
A
#
# COMPACT_ATOMS: atom_id res chain seq x y z
N PHE A 1 33.80 16.76 23.74
CA PHE A 1 33.05 15.49 23.77
C PHE A 1 33.43 14.72 22.52
N PHE A 2 33.98 13.50 22.66
CA PHE A 2 34.29 12.62 21.54
C PHE A 2 33.25 11.52 21.48
N ILE A 3 32.64 11.33 20.31
CA ILE A 3 31.77 10.19 20.02
C ILE A 3 32.65 9.14 19.35
N THR A 4 32.77 7.96 19.95
CA THR A 4 33.50 6.82 19.37
C THR A 4 32.50 5.81 18.86
N MET A 5 32.51 5.54 17.55
CA MET A 5 31.67 4.51 16.93
C MET A 5 32.55 3.30 16.56
N ALA A 6 32.27 2.14 17.16
CA ALA A 6 32.94 0.90 16.80
C ALA A 6 32.23 0.27 15.58
N LEU A 7 32.84 0.37 14.40
CA LEU A 7 32.36 -0.32 13.20
C LEU A 7 32.82 -1.78 13.22
N ARG A 8 31.90 -2.72 13.42
CA ARG A 8 32.17 -4.14 13.16
C ARG A 8 32.16 -4.37 11.64
N ARG A 9 33.34 -4.63 11.07
CA ARG A 9 33.44 -5.14 9.69
C ARG A 9 33.12 -6.63 9.68
N THR A 10 31.86 -6.96 9.46
CA THR A 10 31.47 -8.29 9.00
C THR A 10 31.57 -8.31 7.47
N VAL A 11 31.95 -9.44 6.86
CA VAL A 11 31.81 -9.60 5.40
C VAL A 11 30.30 -9.65 5.10
N VAL A 12 29.74 -8.51 4.69
CA VAL A 12 28.31 -8.38 4.41
C VAL A 12 28.10 -8.60 2.91
N SER A 13 27.30 -9.59 2.54
CA SER A 13 26.71 -9.65 1.21
C SER A 13 25.87 -8.38 1.00
N ARG A 14 26.24 -7.54 0.03
CA ARG A 14 25.49 -6.32 -0.27
C ARG A 14 24.22 -6.69 -1.04
N VAL A 15 23.07 -6.33 -0.49
CA VAL A 15 21.77 -6.51 -1.15
C VAL A 15 21.25 -5.12 -1.53
N PRO A 16 20.89 -4.87 -2.80
CA PRO A 16 20.30 -3.60 -3.21
C PRO A 16 18.95 -3.37 -2.51
N GLN A 17 18.80 -2.18 -1.93
CA GLN A 17 17.53 -1.67 -1.42
C GLN A 17 17.16 -0.40 -2.18
N HIS A 18 15.88 -0.29 -2.55
CA HIS A 18 15.29 0.87 -3.21
C HIS A 18 14.12 1.37 -2.38
N GLN A 19 14.01 2.68 -2.18
CA GLN A 19 12.81 3.28 -1.62
C GLN A 19 11.98 3.86 -2.77
N VAL A 20 10.68 3.56 -2.79
CA VAL A 20 9.75 4.02 -3.80
C VAL A 20 8.52 4.61 -3.13
N ASP A 21 8.20 5.83 -3.53
CA ASP A 21 7.00 6.56 -3.12
C ASP A 21 5.83 6.12 -4.02
N ALA A 22 5.00 5.19 -3.54
CA ALA A 22 3.84 4.71 -4.29
C ALA A 22 2.68 5.71 -4.22
N PHE A 23 1.82 5.72 -5.26
CA PHE A 23 0.69 6.66 -5.38
C PHE A 23 1.11 8.14 -5.32
N ALA A 24 2.32 8.45 -5.76
CA ALA A 24 2.89 9.78 -5.71
C ALA A 24 3.04 10.40 -7.12
N ALA A 25 2.78 11.70 -7.23
CA ALA A 25 3.08 12.48 -8.44
C ALA A 25 4.49 13.10 -8.42
N GLY A 26 5.16 13.06 -7.26
CA GLY A 26 6.49 13.61 -7.06
C GLY A 26 7.18 12.98 -5.85
N ARG A 27 8.46 13.33 -5.64
CA ARG A 27 9.26 12.82 -4.51
C ARG A 27 8.68 13.30 -3.17
N TYR A 28 8.81 12.46 -2.14
CA TYR A 28 8.40 12.76 -0.77
C TYR A 28 6.87 12.92 -0.61
N GLN A 29 6.11 12.28 -1.49
CA GLN A 29 4.65 12.23 -1.46
C GLN A 29 4.19 10.77 -1.48
N GLY A 30 2.89 10.52 -1.31
CA GLY A 30 2.34 9.16 -1.38
C GLY A 30 2.77 8.28 -0.21
N ASN A 31 2.84 6.97 -0.44
CA ASN A 31 3.21 5.99 0.58
C ASN A 31 4.56 5.33 0.26
N PRO A 32 5.62 5.61 1.04
CA PRO A 32 6.94 5.05 0.79
C PRO A 32 6.99 3.56 1.15
N ALA A 33 7.58 2.76 0.26
CA ALA A 33 7.93 1.37 0.53
C ALA A 33 9.42 1.13 0.27
N ALA A 34 10.06 0.36 1.15
CA ALA A 34 11.39 -0.19 0.90
C ALA A 34 11.25 -1.48 0.09
N VAL A 35 12.06 -1.65 -0.94
CA VAL A 35 12.11 -2.83 -1.80
C VAL A 35 13.53 -3.39 -1.79
N VAL A 36 13.67 -4.59 -1.26
CA VAL A 36 14.93 -5.32 -1.15
C VAL A 36 14.99 -6.37 -2.25
N LEU A 37 15.89 -6.14 -3.23
CA LEU A 37 16.13 -7.06 -4.35
C LEU A 37 17.10 -8.16 -3.93
N LEU A 38 16.57 -9.32 -3.57
CA LEU A 38 17.40 -10.45 -3.15
C LEU A 38 17.99 -11.17 -4.38
N PRO A 39 19.26 -11.59 -4.33
CA PRO A 39 19.85 -12.42 -5.38
C PRO A 39 19.12 -13.78 -5.48
N PRO A 40 19.10 -14.44 -6.65
CA PRO A 40 18.47 -15.75 -6.80
C PRO A 40 18.94 -16.76 -5.75
N ARG A 41 18.00 -17.42 -5.08
CA ARG A 41 18.25 -18.43 -4.05
C ARG A 41 17.07 -19.36 -3.87
N PRO A 42 17.28 -20.61 -3.41
CA PRO A 42 16.20 -21.57 -3.23
C PRO A 42 15.24 -21.19 -2.10
N THR A 43 15.76 -20.63 -1.01
CA THR A 43 15.02 -20.33 0.22
C THR A 43 15.09 -18.85 0.59
N TRP A 44 14.13 -18.37 1.38
CA TRP A 44 14.18 -17.02 1.95
C TRP A 44 15.32 -16.90 2.98
N PRO A 45 15.87 -15.69 3.19
CA PRO A 45 16.59 -15.38 4.43
C PRO A 45 15.72 -15.71 5.66
N VAL A 46 16.37 -15.96 6.80
CA VAL A 46 15.67 -16.24 8.06
C VAL A 46 14.75 -15.06 8.40
N ASP A 47 13.52 -15.35 8.81
CA ASP A 47 12.49 -14.33 9.06
C ASP A 47 12.91 -13.27 10.07
N SER A 48 13.71 -13.62 11.09
CA SER A 48 14.27 -12.65 12.04
C SER A 48 15.17 -11.59 11.39
N VAL A 49 15.86 -11.93 10.31
CA VAL A 49 16.68 -10.98 9.53
C VAL A 49 15.78 -10.08 8.69
N LEU A 50 14.75 -10.64 8.05
CA LEU A 50 13.76 -9.87 7.30
C LEU A 50 13.01 -8.90 8.23
N GLN A 51 12.61 -9.35 9.41
CA GLN A 51 11.97 -8.51 10.42
C GLN A 51 12.92 -7.40 10.91
N ALA A 52 14.18 -7.73 11.21
CA ALA A 52 15.14 -6.74 11.68
C ALA A 52 15.37 -5.62 10.65
N ILE A 53 15.44 -5.95 9.36
CA ILE A 53 15.57 -4.96 8.29
C ILE A 53 14.28 -4.11 8.18
N ALA A 54 13.10 -4.70 8.32
CA ALA A 54 11.84 -3.96 8.28
C ALA A 54 11.72 -2.98 9.45
N VAL A 55 12.12 -3.39 10.65
CA VAL A 55 12.20 -2.53 11.84
C VAL A 55 13.19 -1.39 11.62
N GLU A 56 14.37 -1.67 11.07
CA GLU A 56 15.38 -0.64 10.77
C GLU A 56 14.88 0.38 9.73
N ASN A 57 14.16 -0.08 8.71
CA ASN A 57 13.59 0.80 7.69
C ASN A 57 12.50 1.71 8.26
N ASN A 58 11.74 1.24 9.24
CA ASN A 58 10.68 2.01 9.91
C ASN A 58 9.72 2.72 8.92
N LEU A 59 9.37 2.02 7.84
CA LEU A 59 8.32 2.39 6.89
C LEU A 59 7.11 1.51 7.14
N SER A 60 5.95 1.89 6.56
CA SER A 60 4.73 1.08 6.57
C SER A 60 5.05 -0.37 6.17
N GLU A 61 5.79 -0.56 5.06
CA GLU A 61 6.20 -1.89 4.61
C GLU A 61 7.60 -1.89 3.99
N THR A 62 8.32 -2.98 4.27
CA THR A 62 9.49 -3.44 3.51
C THR A 62 9.10 -4.68 2.71
N ALA A 63 9.22 -4.58 1.38
CA ALA A 63 9.03 -5.67 0.43
C ALA A 63 10.35 -6.38 0.15
N TYR A 64 10.34 -7.71 0.18
CA TYR A 64 11.45 -8.57 -0.22
C TYR A 64 11.06 -9.34 -1.45
N VAL A 65 11.85 -9.23 -2.51
CA VAL A 65 11.54 -9.90 -3.78
C VAL A 65 12.69 -10.79 -4.23
N LEU A 66 12.33 -12.00 -4.68
CA LEU A 66 13.23 -13.00 -5.22
C LEU A 66 12.90 -13.28 -6.68
N SER A 67 13.91 -13.19 -7.54
CA SER A 67 13.81 -13.72 -8.90
C SER A 67 13.79 -15.26 -8.86
N PRO A 68 12.94 -15.94 -9.65
CA PRO A 68 12.84 -17.39 -9.67
C PRO A 68 14.08 -18.06 -10.27
N ASP A 69 14.85 -17.37 -11.13
CA ASP A 69 16.07 -17.87 -11.74
C ASP A 69 17.02 -16.75 -12.20
N GLN A 70 18.15 -17.15 -12.81
CA GLN A 70 19.08 -16.26 -13.52
C GLN A 70 18.58 -16.02 -14.96
N GLY A 71 17.32 -15.61 -15.14
CA GLY A 71 16.72 -15.49 -16.48
C GLY A 71 15.50 -14.58 -16.54
N GLY A 72 14.87 -14.27 -15.41
CA GLY A 72 13.64 -13.50 -15.39
C GLY A 72 12.40 -14.34 -15.68
N ALA A 73 12.45 -15.65 -15.40
CA ALA A 73 11.25 -16.47 -15.36
C ALA A 73 10.22 -15.89 -14.38
N GLN A 74 9.00 -16.40 -14.43
CA GLN A 74 7.88 -16.02 -13.59
C GLN A 74 7.31 -17.28 -12.91
N PRO A 75 6.68 -17.19 -11.73
CA PRO A 75 6.45 -15.97 -10.94
C PRO A 75 7.67 -15.57 -10.11
N TRP A 76 7.79 -14.28 -9.80
CA TRP A 76 8.71 -13.77 -8.79
C TRP A 76 8.13 -14.01 -7.40
N ARG A 77 8.95 -14.30 -6.40
CA ARG A 77 8.43 -14.49 -5.03
C ARG A 77 8.51 -13.19 -4.27
N LEU A 78 7.46 -12.84 -3.53
CA LEU A 78 7.34 -11.57 -2.83
C LEU A 78 6.76 -11.75 -1.43
N ARG A 79 7.37 -11.09 -0.44
CA ARG A 79 6.93 -11.01 0.95
C ARG A 79 6.96 -9.55 1.42
N TRP A 80 6.11 -9.20 2.38
CA TRP A 80 6.07 -7.86 2.98
C TRP A 80 6.11 -7.94 4.48
N PHE A 81 6.87 -7.04 5.08
CA PHE A 81 7.01 -6.93 6.51
C PHE A 81 6.76 -5.48 6.93
N THR A 82 5.91 -5.29 7.92
CA THR A 82 5.85 -4.07 8.73
C THR A 82 6.90 -4.17 9.84
N PRO A 83 7.16 -3.11 10.62
CA PRO A 83 7.96 -3.21 11.84
C PRO A 83 7.39 -4.21 12.86
N GLY A 84 6.08 -4.49 12.81
CA GLY A 84 5.38 -5.42 13.72
C GLY A 84 5.32 -6.88 13.27
N GLY A 85 5.51 -7.18 11.98
CA GLY A 85 5.41 -8.56 11.49
C GLY A 85 5.29 -8.69 9.97
N GLU A 86 5.28 -9.93 9.50
CA GLU A 86 4.93 -10.22 8.10
C GLU A 86 3.42 -10.04 7.87
N VAL A 87 3.06 -9.44 6.74
CA VAL A 87 1.66 -9.29 6.31
C VAL A 87 1.38 -10.09 5.05
N ASP A 88 0.15 -10.60 4.92
CA ASP A 88 -0.21 -11.50 3.84
C ASP A 88 -0.43 -10.78 2.49
N LEU A 89 -0.76 -9.49 2.51
CA LEU A 89 -1.08 -8.70 1.33
C LEU A 89 -0.77 -7.22 1.54
N CYS A 90 -0.03 -6.61 0.61
CA CYS A 90 0.20 -5.17 0.60
C CYS A 90 0.20 -4.60 -0.83
N GLY A 91 -0.76 -3.74 -1.15
CA GLY A 91 -0.93 -3.21 -2.51
C GLY A 91 0.20 -2.26 -2.95
N HIS A 92 0.45 -1.20 -2.19
CA HIS A 92 1.40 -0.15 -2.62
C HIS A 92 2.84 -0.69 -2.70
N ALA A 93 3.25 -1.55 -1.75
CA ALA A 93 4.57 -2.17 -1.77
C ALA A 93 4.70 -3.21 -2.91
N THR A 94 3.60 -3.84 -3.35
CA THR A 94 3.58 -4.67 -4.58
C THR A 94 3.85 -3.83 -5.82
N LEU A 95 3.14 -2.70 -5.97
CA LEU A 95 3.33 -1.79 -7.11
C LEU A 95 4.73 -1.17 -7.13
N ALA A 96 5.23 -0.76 -5.95
CA ALA A 96 6.60 -0.31 -5.77
C ALA A 96 7.61 -1.39 -6.20
N THR A 97 7.39 -2.64 -5.80
CA THR A 97 8.25 -3.77 -6.18
C THR A 97 8.25 -3.98 -7.69
N ALA A 98 7.09 -3.96 -8.34
CA ALA A 98 6.99 -4.07 -9.79
C ALA A 98 7.79 -2.95 -10.49
N HIS A 99 7.64 -1.69 -10.04
CA HIS A 99 8.41 -0.57 -10.55
C HIS A 99 9.92 -0.80 -10.47
N VAL A 100 10.40 -1.28 -9.31
CA VAL A 100 11.83 -1.58 -9.10
C VAL A 100 12.29 -2.71 -10.02
N VAL A 101 11.54 -3.82 -10.10
CA VAL A 101 11.91 -4.95 -10.96
C VAL A 101 11.99 -4.52 -12.43
N PHE A 102 10.98 -3.82 -12.93
CA PHE A 102 10.98 -3.32 -14.32
C PHE A 102 12.11 -2.34 -14.65
N THR A 103 12.59 -1.57 -13.67
CA THR A 103 13.57 -0.49 -13.92
C THR A 103 14.99 -0.86 -13.54
N LYS A 104 15.17 -1.85 -12.66
CA LYS A 104 16.48 -2.25 -12.12
C LYS A 104 16.92 -3.65 -12.53
N CYS A 105 16.02 -4.51 -13.00
CA CYS A 105 16.37 -5.84 -13.49
C CYS A 105 16.41 -5.85 -15.03
N PRO A 106 17.60 -6.02 -15.66
CA PRO A 106 17.71 -6.00 -17.12
C PRO A 106 16.82 -7.02 -17.84
N SER A 107 16.62 -8.20 -17.25
CA SER A 107 15.72 -9.24 -17.79
C SER A 107 14.26 -8.82 -17.86
N MET A 108 13.85 -7.81 -17.09
CA MET A 108 12.47 -7.32 -17.02
C MET A 108 12.29 -5.94 -17.67
N ALA A 109 13.33 -5.36 -18.26
CA ALA A 109 13.28 -4.01 -18.84
C ALA A 109 12.21 -3.88 -19.94
N ALA A 110 12.10 -4.89 -20.81
CA ALA A 110 11.16 -4.94 -21.92
C ALA A 110 9.79 -5.56 -21.55
N ALA A 111 9.66 -6.19 -20.38
CA ALA A 111 8.41 -6.83 -19.96
C ALA A 111 7.36 -5.77 -19.58
N ASN A 112 6.09 -6.01 -19.93
CA ASN A 112 4.99 -5.12 -19.56
C ASN A 112 4.17 -5.61 -18.37
N ASP A 113 4.47 -6.81 -17.90
CA ASP A 113 3.81 -7.42 -16.76
C ASP A 113 4.79 -8.26 -15.93
N ILE A 114 4.36 -8.55 -14.71
CA ILE A 114 5.04 -9.39 -13.74
C ILE A 114 4.00 -10.09 -12.87
N THR A 115 4.25 -11.34 -12.52
CA THR A 115 3.43 -12.10 -11.58
C THR A 115 4.23 -12.37 -10.32
N PHE A 116 3.65 -12.04 -9.17
CA PHE A 116 4.23 -12.35 -7.87
C PHE A 116 3.53 -13.52 -7.20
N GLU A 117 4.30 -14.49 -6.72
CA GLU A 117 3.87 -15.53 -5.79
C GLU A 117 4.03 -14.99 -4.36
N THR A 118 2.92 -15.00 -3.61
CA THR A 118 2.78 -14.37 -2.30
C THR A 118 1.96 -15.27 -1.36
N LYS A 119 1.90 -14.95 -0.07
CA LYS A 119 1.01 -15.67 0.87
C LYS A 119 -0.47 -15.59 0.50
N SER A 120 -0.89 -14.49 -0.12
CA SER A 120 -2.27 -14.30 -0.61
C SER A 120 -2.51 -14.88 -2.01
N GLY A 121 -1.59 -15.70 -2.53
CA GLY A 121 -1.66 -16.26 -3.87
C GLY A 121 -0.94 -15.42 -4.92
N LEU A 122 -1.32 -15.60 -6.19
CA LEU A 122 -0.69 -14.91 -7.31
C LEU A 122 -1.23 -13.49 -7.46
N LEU A 123 -0.34 -12.50 -7.51
CA LEU A 123 -0.65 -11.11 -7.82
C LEU A 123 -0.02 -10.73 -9.15
N PHE A 124 -0.84 -10.42 -10.13
CA PHE A 124 -0.42 -9.91 -11.43
C PHE A 124 -0.32 -8.38 -11.39
N VAL A 125 0.76 -7.82 -11.92
CA VAL A 125 0.93 -6.38 -12.11
C VAL A 125 1.26 -6.10 -13.57
N ALA A 126 0.51 -5.20 -14.20
CA ALA A 126 0.80 -4.67 -15.52
C ALA A 126 1.21 -3.20 -15.43
N ARG A 127 2.17 -2.80 -16.26
CA ARG A 127 2.54 -1.39 -16.45
C ARG A 127 1.90 -0.87 -17.73
N SER A 128 1.29 0.32 -17.68
CA SER A 128 0.81 0.98 -18.89
C SER A 128 2.00 1.43 -19.75
N ALA A 129 1.82 1.45 -21.07
CA ALA A 129 2.75 2.13 -21.95
C ALA A 129 2.84 3.62 -21.56
N THR A 130 4.04 4.18 -21.61
CA THR A 130 4.26 5.63 -21.49
C THR A 130 3.40 6.32 -22.55
N GLN A 131 2.41 7.08 -22.12
CA GLN A 131 1.69 7.98 -23.01
C GLN A 131 2.60 9.18 -23.25
N VAL A 132 3.15 9.28 -24.46
CA VAL A 132 3.71 10.54 -24.96
C VAL A 132 2.52 11.41 -25.31
N VAL A 133 2.21 12.39 -24.45
CA VAL A 133 1.20 13.40 -24.79
C VAL A 133 1.90 14.41 -25.70
N GLU A 134 1.43 14.53 -26.95
CA GLU A 134 2.04 15.33 -28.03
C GLU A 134 2.15 16.86 -27.78
N SER A 135 1.99 17.35 -26.54
CA SER A 135 1.99 18.80 -26.29
C SER A 135 2.66 19.28 -24.99
N HIS A 136 3.21 18.40 -24.16
CA HIS A 136 4.01 18.81 -23.00
C HIS A 136 5.19 17.84 -22.79
N GLU A 137 6.40 18.37 -22.67
CA GLU A 137 7.67 17.63 -22.46
C GLU A 137 7.74 16.80 -21.15
N GLU A 138 6.62 16.61 -20.44
CA GLU A 138 6.55 15.75 -19.27
C GLU A 138 6.08 14.35 -19.70
N GLU A 139 7.02 13.40 -19.75
CA GLU A 139 6.68 11.97 -19.77
C GLU A 139 5.78 11.70 -18.56
N LEU A 140 4.50 11.39 -18.81
CA LEU A 140 3.61 10.97 -17.73
C LEU A 140 4.23 9.72 -17.06
N PRO A 141 4.30 9.68 -15.72
CA PRO A 141 4.87 8.55 -15.02
C PRO A 141 4.14 7.28 -15.42
N ARG A 142 4.91 6.21 -15.70
CA ARG A 142 4.36 4.87 -15.97
C ARG A 142 3.36 4.51 -14.88
N SER A 143 2.11 4.29 -15.25
CA SER A 143 1.09 3.81 -14.34
C SER A 143 1.15 2.29 -14.23
N TYR A 144 0.76 1.76 -13.08
CA TYR A 144 0.70 0.33 -12.81
C TYR A 144 -0.72 -0.04 -12.37
N CYS A 145 -1.22 -1.17 -12.82
CA CYS A 145 -2.44 -1.79 -12.30
C CYS A 145 -2.10 -3.20 -11.81
N MET A 146 -2.84 -3.67 -10.81
CA MET A 146 -2.65 -5.00 -10.27
C MET A 146 -3.98 -5.73 -10.09
N THR A 147 -3.94 -7.05 -10.18
CA THR A 147 -5.01 -7.89 -9.64
C THR A 147 -4.90 -7.85 -8.12
N PHE A 148 -5.94 -7.38 -7.45
CA PHE A 148 -6.04 -7.38 -6.00
C PHE A 148 -7.19 -8.28 -5.60
N PRO A 149 -7.04 -9.18 -4.61
CA PRO A 149 -8.12 -10.04 -4.12
C PRO A 149 -9.11 -9.20 -3.30
N ALA A 150 -9.83 -8.32 -3.98
CA ALA A 150 -10.83 -7.45 -3.39
C ALA A 150 -12.05 -8.28 -2.96
N VAL A 151 -12.55 -7.97 -1.78
CA VAL A 151 -13.80 -8.54 -1.25
C VAL A 151 -14.93 -7.57 -1.59
N ALA A 152 -16.13 -8.10 -1.84
CA ALA A 152 -17.32 -7.27 -2.01
C ALA A 152 -17.58 -6.43 -0.75
N SER A 153 -18.25 -5.30 -0.92
CA SER A 153 -18.69 -4.43 0.18
C SER A 153 -20.22 -4.35 0.22
N GLU A 154 -20.79 -4.36 1.42
CA GLU A 154 -22.22 -4.25 1.66
C GLU A 154 -22.56 -2.95 2.42
N GLU A 155 -23.70 -2.35 2.08
CA GLU A 155 -24.24 -1.13 2.72
C GLU A 155 -25.28 -1.51 3.78
N ASP A 156 -24.91 -2.39 4.70
CA ASP A 156 -25.77 -2.93 5.76
C ASP A 156 -25.19 -2.69 7.17
N VAL A 157 -24.34 -1.67 7.31
CA VAL A 157 -23.76 -1.28 8.59
C VAL A 157 -24.86 -0.83 9.56
N PRO A 158 -24.93 -1.38 10.79
CA PRO A 158 -25.97 -1.00 11.76
C PRO A 158 -26.00 0.50 12.03
N ALA A 159 -27.20 1.06 12.20
CA ALA A 159 -27.40 2.51 12.33
C ALA A 159 -26.65 3.11 13.54
N GLU A 160 -26.57 2.36 14.63
CA GLU A 160 -25.80 2.70 15.83
C GLU A 160 -24.30 2.83 15.55
N VAL A 161 -23.74 1.92 14.75
CA VAL A 161 -22.33 1.95 14.33
C VAL A 161 -22.08 3.15 13.42
N VAL A 162 -23.01 3.44 12.50
CA VAL A 162 -22.93 4.63 11.64
C VAL A 162 -22.96 5.91 12.47
N GLN A 163 -23.79 5.99 13.51
CA GLN A 163 -23.86 7.15 14.38
C GLN A 163 -22.57 7.32 15.20
N GLU A 164 -22.04 6.24 15.79
CA GLU A 164 -20.76 6.28 16.51
C GLU A 164 -19.61 6.68 15.57
N ALA A 165 -19.62 6.17 14.33
CA ALA A 165 -18.65 6.54 13.29
C ALA A 165 -18.75 8.02 12.88
N LYS A 166 -19.94 8.63 12.92
CA LYS A 166 -20.09 10.08 12.74
C LYS A 166 -19.51 10.85 13.93
N ASP A 167 -19.76 10.38 15.15
CA ASP A 167 -19.29 11.00 16.39
C ASP A 167 -17.76 10.98 16.55
N VAL A 168 -17.07 10.04 15.88
CA VAL A 168 -15.61 10.04 15.73
C VAL A 168 -15.08 11.32 15.08
N PHE A 169 -15.84 11.91 14.15
CA PHE A 169 -15.47 13.14 13.43
C PHE A 169 -16.22 14.39 13.94
N GLY A 170 -17.00 14.26 15.02
CA GLY A 170 -17.80 15.35 15.56
C GLY A 170 -18.78 15.94 14.54
N ALA A 171 -18.86 17.27 14.48
CA ALA A 171 -19.76 17.98 13.56
C ALA A 171 -19.50 17.64 12.08
N LEU A 172 -18.24 17.38 11.71
CA LEU A 172 -17.88 17.02 10.33
C LEU A 172 -18.51 15.67 9.94
N GLY A 173 -18.48 14.68 10.84
CA GLY A 173 -19.05 13.37 10.58
C GLY A 173 -20.55 13.42 10.36
N SER A 174 -21.28 14.11 11.24
CA SER A 174 -22.73 14.24 11.18
C SER A 174 -23.25 14.80 9.85
N ASP A 175 -22.56 15.82 9.31
CA ASP A 175 -23.00 16.53 8.12
C ASP A 175 -22.44 15.96 6.80
N GLN A 176 -21.31 15.24 6.87
CA GLN A 176 -20.59 14.80 5.67
C GLN A 176 -20.75 13.31 5.36
N VAL A 177 -20.91 12.43 6.36
CA VAL A 177 -21.03 10.99 6.12
C VAL A 177 -22.41 10.67 5.54
N VAL A 178 -22.44 10.27 4.27
CA VAL A 178 -23.66 9.97 3.52
C VAL A 178 -23.97 8.48 3.47
N ARG A 179 -22.94 7.63 3.45
CA ARG A 179 -23.08 6.16 3.32
C ARG A 179 -22.00 5.46 4.12
N ALA A 180 -22.28 4.23 4.53
CA ALA A 180 -21.34 3.39 5.27
C ALA A 180 -21.39 1.96 4.74
N PHE A 181 -20.22 1.35 4.59
CA PHE A 181 -20.07 0.00 4.06
C PHE A 181 -19.16 -0.83 4.95
N ARG A 182 -19.31 -2.14 4.86
CA ARG A 182 -18.36 -3.11 5.42
C ARG A 182 -17.92 -4.12 4.36
N GLY A 183 -16.72 -4.67 4.51
CA GLY A 183 -16.28 -5.80 3.69
C GLY A 183 -17.06 -7.09 3.99
N CYS A 184 -17.28 -7.93 2.98
CA CYS A 184 -17.88 -9.26 3.13
C CYS A 184 -16.83 -10.32 3.53
N CYS A 185 -16.14 -10.11 4.65
CA CYS A 185 -15.10 -11.00 5.18
C CYS A 185 -15.15 -11.10 6.71
N SER A 186 -14.34 -11.98 7.30
CA SER A 186 -14.30 -12.23 8.75
C SER A 186 -13.75 -11.04 9.57
N GLU A 187 -12.85 -10.26 8.97
CA GLU A 187 -12.22 -9.08 9.58
C GLU A 187 -12.43 -7.88 8.64
N PRO A 188 -13.63 -7.30 8.59
CA PRO A 188 -13.96 -6.23 7.65
C PRO A 188 -13.29 -4.91 8.01
N ASP A 189 -12.99 -4.09 7.00
CA ASP A 189 -12.83 -2.66 7.21
C ASP A 189 -14.21 -1.99 7.19
N LEU A 190 -14.40 -0.96 8.02
CA LEU A 190 -15.52 -0.03 7.95
C LEU A 190 -15.16 1.08 6.94
N MET A 191 -15.99 1.31 5.93
CA MET A 191 -15.79 2.38 4.95
C MET A 191 -16.90 3.42 5.04
N LEU A 192 -16.56 4.69 5.20
CA LEU A 192 -17.49 5.81 5.21
C LEU A 192 -17.34 6.65 3.95
N GLU A 193 -18.44 6.89 3.25
CA GLU A 193 -18.50 7.80 2.13
C GLU A 193 -18.91 9.20 2.63
N PHE A 194 -18.04 10.17 2.40
CA PHE A 194 -18.23 11.58 2.68
C PHE A 194 -18.74 12.30 1.43
N LYS A 195 -19.55 13.34 1.65
CA LYS A 195 -20.09 14.19 0.58
C LYS A 195 -19.02 14.99 -0.16
N ASP A 196 -18.05 15.56 0.56
CA ASP A 196 -16.97 16.38 -0.02
C ASP A 196 -15.60 15.76 0.29
N TRP A 197 -14.75 15.65 -0.73
CA TRP A 197 -13.38 15.19 -0.58
C TRP A 197 -12.53 16.12 0.29
N ARG A 198 -12.86 17.41 0.38
CA ARG A 198 -12.18 18.34 1.30
C ARG A 198 -12.38 17.94 2.75
N ALA A 199 -13.58 17.45 3.09
CA ALA A 199 -13.86 16.94 4.43
C ALA A 199 -13.00 15.71 4.73
N VAL A 200 -12.76 14.83 3.75
CA VAL A 200 -11.84 13.69 3.90
C VAL A 200 -10.40 14.16 4.13
N ALA A 201 -9.94 15.17 3.38
CA ALA A 201 -8.58 15.70 3.49
C ALA A 201 -8.32 16.44 4.80
N GLU A 202 -9.34 17.10 5.36
CA GLU A 202 -9.26 17.86 6.61
C GLU A 202 -9.68 17.05 7.85
N ALA A 203 -10.14 15.81 7.65
CA ALA A 203 -10.65 14.96 8.71
C ALA A 203 -9.59 14.75 9.81
N LYS A 204 -10.00 15.00 11.06
CA LYS A 204 -9.21 14.72 12.26
C LYS A 204 -10.04 13.83 13.19
N PRO A 205 -10.04 12.51 12.98
CA PRO A 205 -10.79 11.61 13.83
C PRO A 205 -10.29 11.68 15.28
N ASP A 206 -11.21 11.58 16.24
CA ASP A 206 -10.86 11.25 17.62
C ASP A 206 -10.35 9.81 17.66
N ILE A 207 -9.02 9.66 17.72
CA ILE A 207 -8.36 8.36 17.63
C ILE A 207 -8.89 7.41 18.70
N ALA A 208 -9.05 7.84 19.95
CA ALA A 208 -9.52 6.97 21.03
C ALA A 208 -10.96 6.49 20.80
N ARG A 209 -11.80 7.28 20.12
CA ARG A 209 -13.13 6.82 19.70
C ARG A 209 -13.06 5.88 18.50
N CYS A 210 -12.16 6.11 17.55
CA CYS A 210 -11.90 5.14 16.47
C CYS A 210 -11.56 3.77 17.04
N GLU A 211 -10.64 3.69 18.01
CA GLU A 211 -10.22 2.40 18.59
C GLU A 211 -11.43 1.66 19.18
N LYS A 212 -12.27 2.37 19.96
CA LYS A 212 -13.47 1.79 20.58
C LYS A 212 -14.48 1.31 19.54
N LEU A 213 -14.74 2.12 18.53
CA LEU A 213 -15.63 1.78 17.42
C LEU A 213 -15.15 0.53 16.68
N LEU A 214 -13.86 0.46 16.35
CA LEU A 214 -13.28 -0.64 15.61
C LEU A 214 -13.31 -1.94 16.42
N VAL A 215 -12.91 -1.89 17.69
CA VAL A 215 -12.95 -3.05 18.59
C VAL A 215 -14.38 -3.49 18.87
N GLY A 216 -15.28 -2.55 19.17
CA GLY A 216 -16.69 -2.84 19.49
C GLY A 216 -17.49 -3.36 18.29
N GLY A 217 -17.19 -2.86 17.10
CA GLY A 217 -17.81 -3.26 15.84
C GLY A 217 -17.15 -4.44 15.13
N ASN A 218 -16.07 -5.01 15.70
CA ASN A 218 -15.25 -6.05 15.08
C ASN A 218 -14.75 -5.67 13.67
N PHE A 219 -14.22 -4.45 13.54
CA PHE A 219 -13.61 -3.95 12.32
C PHE A 219 -12.08 -3.89 12.45
N ARG A 220 -11.40 -4.25 11.38
CA ARG A 220 -9.93 -4.18 11.29
C ARG A 220 -9.42 -2.73 11.16
N GLY A 221 -10.18 -1.88 10.49
CA GLY A 221 -9.78 -0.51 10.19
C GLY A 221 -10.94 0.35 9.72
N LEU A 222 -10.69 1.66 9.68
CA LEU A 222 -11.62 2.68 9.20
C LEU A 222 -11.06 3.31 7.92
N ILE A 223 -11.86 3.28 6.86
CA ILE A 223 -11.59 3.92 5.59
C ILE A 223 -12.59 5.06 5.43
N ILE A 224 -12.12 6.26 5.09
CA ILE A 224 -12.99 7.36 4.70
C ILE A 224 -12.69 7.74 3.25
N THR A 225 -13.75 7.98 2.48
CA THR A 225 -13.66 8.23 1.05
C THR A 225 -14.66 9.26 0.60
N ALA A 226 -14.41 9.95 -0.51
CA ALA A 226 -15.40 10.81 -1.15
C ALA A 226 -15.22 10.77 -2.66
N TRP A 227 -16.34 10.95 -3.36
CA TRP A 227 -16.34 11.07 -4.81
C TRP A 227 -15.91 12.47 -5.25
N VAL A 228 -14.93 12.55 -6.16
CA VAL A 228 -14.59 13.81 -6.86
C VAL A 228 -15.20 13.76 -8.26
N GLY A 229 -16.34 14.44 -8.42
CA GLY A 229 -16.98 14.59 -9.72
C GLY A 229 -16.21 15.53 -10.64
N GLY A 230 -15.79 15.05 -11.81
CA GLY A 230 -15.58 15.85 -13.01
C GLY A 230 -16.76 15.65 -13.95
N SER A 231 -17.31 16.74 -14.49
CA SER A 231 -18.34 16.67 -15.54
C SER A 231 -17.79 15.92 -16.75
N SER A 232 -18.43 14.79 -17.10
CA SER A 232 -18.33 14.05 -18.36
C SER A 232 -16.94 13.84 -18.98
N SER A 233 -16.54 12.56 -19.02
CA SER A 233 -15.42 11.97 -19.76
C SER A 233 -14.02 12.19 -19.19
N SER A 234 -13.43 11.09 -18.73
CA SER A 234 -12.06 10.87 -18.25
C SER A 234 -11.70 11.42 -16.85
N SER A 235 -11.42 10.48 -15.94
CA SER A 235 -10.88 10.63 -14.58
C SER A 235 -11.83 11.11 -13.47
N SER A 236 -12.79 10.26 -13.11
CA SER A 236 -13.32 10.25 -11.73
C SER A 236 -12.16 9.95 -10.77
N LYS A 237 -11.94 10.80 -9.77
CA LYS A 237 -10.93 10.58 -8.73
C LYS A 237 -11.64 10.28 -7.43
N THR A 238 -11.13 9.31 -6.69
CA THR A 238 -11.58 8.98 -5.34
C THR A 238 -10.50 9.43 -4.38
N TYR A 239 -10.86 10.27 -3.41
CA TYR A 239 -9.97 10.59 -2.29
C TYR A 239 -10.15 9.54 -1.21
N LEU A 240 -9.06 8.96 -0.73
CA LEU A 240 -9.08 7.87 0.23
C LEU A 240 -8.14 8.21 1.39
N SER A 241 -8.62 8.09 2.62
CA SER A 241 -7.79 8.03 3.82
C SER A 241 -8.12 6.76 4.58
N CYS A 242 -7.09 6.09 5.10
CA CYS A 242 -7.22 4.83 5.83
C CYS A 242 -6.56 4.98 7.20
N TYR A 243 -7.33 4.66 8.25
CA TYR A 243 -6.90 4.63 9.63
C TYR A 243 -6.96 3.16 10.06
N LYS A 244 -5.80 2.53 10.20
CA LYS A 244 -5.69 1.18 10.75
C LYS A 244 -5.10 1.24 12.15
N MET A 245 -5.53 0.28 12.97
CA MET A 245 -4.86 -0.03 14.22
C MET A 245 -3.65 -0.90 13.87
N GLU A 246 -2.44 -0.43 14.16
CA GLU A 246 -1.20 -1.25 14.15
C GLU A 246 -0.89 -1.77 15.56
#